data_AF-A0A2S6C008-F1
#
_entry.id   AF-A0A2S6C008-F1
#
_cell.length_a   1.000
_cell.length_b   1.000
_cell.length_c   1.000
_cell.angle_alpha   90.00
_cell.angle_beta   90.00
_cell.angle_gamma   90.00
#
_symmetry.space_group_name_H-M   'P 1'
#
loop_
_entity.id
_entity.type
_entity.pdbx_description
1 polymer ?
#
loop_
_entity_poly.entity_id
_entity_poly.type
_entity_poly.pdbx_seq_one_letter_code
_entity_poly.pdbx_strand_id
1 'polypeptide(L)'
;MKIAEKLPQELVDNIRARLTSDIVANNAEIMRKVRDGISIQTQIDATEAQMNTLFNNVNKSNKYFWPALVSPGSVLTARPASYSHGSYEEMELKLQYSYEAWEETPGAIDWVRQKLNR
;
A
#
# COMPACT_ATOMS: atom_id res chain seq x y z
N MET A 1 -4.94 -25.46 -16.29
CA MET A 1 -5.62 -24.28 -16.86
C MET A 1 -6.25 -24.60 -18.22
N LYS A 2 -7.23 -25.53 -18.30
CA LYS A 2 -7.78 -26.04 -19.58
C LYS A 2 -9.31 -25.92 -19.73
N ILE A 3 -10.00 -25.41 -18.71
CA ILE A 3 -11.47 -25.36 -18.67
C ILE A 3 -11.97 -23.99 -19.15
N ALA A 4 -11.28 -22.91 -18.78
CA ALA A 4 -11.66 -21.55 -19.19
C ALA A 4 -11.65 -21.34 -20.71
N GLU A 5 -10.72 -21.98 -21.44
CA GLU A 5 -10.63 -21.92 -22.90
C GLU A 5 -11.80 -22.60 -23.63
N LYS A 6 -12.56 -23.46 -22.95
CA LYS A 6 -13.71 -24.18 -23.51
C LYS A 6 -15.05 -23.53 -23.14
N LEU A 7 -15.05 -22.50 -22.31
CA LEU A 7 -16.26 -21.81 -21.87
C LEU A 7 -16.56 -20.63 -22.79
N PRO A 8 -17.84 -20.38 -23.11
CA PRO A 8 -18.27 -19.12 -23.69
C PRO A 8 -17.77 -17.94 -22.86
N GLN A 9 -17.32 -16.88 -23.56
CA GLN A 9 -16.72 -15.69 -22.94
C GLN A 9 -17.65 -15.08 -21.88
N GLU A 10 -18.96 -15.07 -22.14
CA GLU A 10 -19.99 -14.60 -21.22
C GLU A 10 -19.99 -15.34 -19.87
N LEU A 11 -19.77 -16.66 -19.86
CA LEU A 11 -19.71 -17.44 -18.62
C LEU A 11 -18.43 -17.13 -17.84
N VAL A 12 -17.30 -16.97 -18.54
CA VAL A 12 -16.03 -16.57 -17.92
C VAL A 12 -16.14 -15.19 -17.29
N ASP A 13 -16.80 -14.26 -17.97
CA ASP A 13 -16.97 -12.89 -17.48
C ASP A 13 -17.96 -12.82 -16.31
N ASN A 14 -19.06 -13.60 -16.32
CA ASN A 14 -19.98 -13.73 -15.19
C ASN A 14 -19.31 -14.35 -13.95
N ILE A 15 -18.46 -15.37 -14.14
CA ILE A 15 -17.70 -15.99 -13.05
C ILE A 15 -16.72 -14.98 -12.47
N ARG A 16 -15.98 -14.25 -13.31
CA ARG A 16 -15.06 -13.20 -12.86
C ARG A 16 -15.82 -12.13 -12.10
N ALA A 17 -16.89 -11.58 -12.64
CA ALA A 17 -17.68 -10.53 -11.99
C ALA A 17 -18.23 -10.94 -10.61
N ARG A 18 -18.52 -12.22 -10.39
CA ARG A 18 -19.06 -12.73 -9.11
C ARG A 18 -17.99 -13.21 -8.13
N LEU A 19 -16.78 -13.52 -8.59
CA LEU A 19 -15.69 -14.05 -7.75
C LEU A 19 -14.56 -13.03 -7.53
N THR A 20 -14.56 -11.91 -8.24
CA THR A 20 -13.62 -10.82 -8.01
C THR A 20 -14.04 -10.04 -6.79
N SER A 21 -13.07 -9.68 -5.94
CA SER A 21 -13.32 -8.72 -4.86
C SER A 21 -13.78 -7.38 -5.42
N ASP A 22 -14.49 -6.60 -4.60
CA ASP A 22 -14.96 -5.26 -4.98
C ASP A 22 -13.82 -4.36 -5.49
N ILE A 23 -12.60 -4.55 -4.96
CA ILE A 23 -11.40 -3.85 -5.41
C ILE A 23 -11.13 -4.14 -6.90
N VAL A 24 -11.18 -5.40 -7.32
CA VAL A 24 -10.93 -5.78 -8.71
C VAL A 24 -12.11 -5.37 -9.61
N ALA A 25 -13.35 -5.49 -9.12
CA ALA A 25 -14.53 -5.05 -9.85
C ALA A 25 -14.51 -3.52 -10.12
N ASN A 26 -14.16 -2.73 -9.11
CA ASN A 26 -14.03 -1.27 -9.24
C ASN A 26 -12.86 -0.83 -10.13
N ASN A 27 -11.94 -1.74 -10.46
CA ASN A 27 -10.80 -1.50 -11.34
C ASN A 27 -10.90 -2.27 -12.67
N ALA A 28 -12.11 -2.62 -13.11
CA ALA A 28 -12.34 -3.41 -14.33
C ALA A 28 -11.64 -2.84 -15.58
N GLU A 29 -11.56 -1.51 -15.71
CA GLU A 29 -10.88 -0.87 -16.85
C GLU A 29 -9.35 -1.09 -16.83
N ILE A 30 -8.72 -1.07 -15.66
CA ILE A 30 -7.30 -1.40 -15.51
C ILE A 30 -7.07 -2.85 -15.92
N MET A 31 -7.93 -3.76 -15.44
CA MET A 31 -7.85 -5.18 -15.78
C MET A 31 -8.03 -5.45 -17.27
N ARG A 32 -8.92 -4.69 -17.93
CA ARG A 32 -9.11 -4.76 -19.39
C ARG A 32 -7.87 -4.28 -20.13
N LYS A 33 -7.33 -3.11 -19.77
CA LYS A 33 -6.10 -2.57 -20.40
C LYS A 33 -4.93 -3.55 -20.28
N VAL A 34 -4.70 -4.11 -19.10
CA VAL A 34 -3.64 -5.11 -18.89
C VAL A 34 -3.86 -6.34 -19.78
N ARG A 35 -5.10 -6.85 -19.88
CA ARG A 35 -5.44 -7.99 -20.74
C ARG A 35 -5.17 -7.70 -22.22
N ASP A 36 -5.52 -6.51 -22.67
CA ASP A 36 -5.42 -6.09 -24.06
C ASP A 36 -3.99 -5.63 -24.44
N GLY A 37 -3.02 -5.73 -23.51
CA GLY A 37 -1.64 -5.27 -23.73
C GLY A 37 -1.52 -3.74 -23.80
N ILE A 38 -2.52 -3.01 -23.33
CA ILE A 38 -2.56 -1.55 -23.29
C ILE A 38 -1.83 -1.09 -22.02
N SER A 39 -0.96 -0.09 -22.17
CA SER A 39 -0.24 0.50 -21.05
C SER A 39 -1.19 1.08 -19.99
N ILE A 40 -0.87 0.82 -18.72
CA ILE A 40 -1.51 1.40 -17.53
C ILE A 40 -0.60 2.39 -16.82
N GLN A 41 0.38 2.95 -17.53
CA GLN A 41 1.40 3.84 -16.95
C GLN A 41 0.78 5.02 -16.18
N THR A 42 -0.28 5.64 -16.72
CA THR A 42 -0.97 6.76 -16.06
C THR A 42 -1.51 6.37 -14.68
N GLN A 43 -1.99 5.13 -14.51
CA GLN A 43 -2.47 4.64 -13.22
C GLN A 43 -1.32 4.40 -12.26
N ILE A 44 -0.20 3.85 -12.75
CA ILE A 44 1.03 3.67 -11.97
C ILE A 44 1.53 5.03 -11.47
N ASP A 45 1.68 6.01 -12.36
CA ASP A 45 2.15 7.37 -12.03
C ASP A 45 1.24 8.04 -10.99
N ALA A 46 -0.08 7.86 -11.11
CA ALA A 46 -1.04 8.39 -10.16
C ALA A 46 -0.89 7.75 -8.77
N THR A 47 -0.70 6.42 -8.70
CA THR A 47 -0.44 5.72 -7.44
C THR A 47 0.89 6.16 -6.83
N GLU A 48 1.95 6.32 -7.63
CA GLU A 48 3.23 6.85 -7.14
C GLU A 48 3.10 8.28 -6.57
N ALA A 49 2.31 9.13 -7.21
CA ALA A 49 2.02 10.48 -6.72
C ALA A 49 1.27 10.46 -5.36
N GLN A 50 0.33 9.52 -5.19
CA GLN A 50 -0.36 9.31 -3.90
C GLN A 50 0.60 8.83 -2.81
N MET A 51 1.48 7.88 -3.12
CA MET A 51 2.50 7.39 -2.19
C MET A 51 3.47 8.52 -1.77
N ASN A 52 3.91 9.34 -2.72
CA ASN A 52 4.74 10.52 -2.42
C ASN A 52 4.02 11.52 -1.51
N THR A 53 2.72 11.74 -1.74
CA THR A 53 1.89 12.64 -0.92
C THR A 53 1.77 12.10 0.51
N LEU A 54 1.50 10.80 0.66
CA LEU A 54 1.47 10.13 1.97
C LEU A 54 2.81 10.29 2.70
N PHE A 55 3.92 9.99 2.02
CA PHE A 55 5.26 10.14 2.59
C PHE A 55 5.51 11.55 3.11
N ASN A 56 5.24 12.56 2.28
CA ASN A 56 5.46 13.96 2.65
C ASN A 56 4.57 14.41 3.82
N ASN A 57 3.30 14.03 3.81
CA ASN A 57 2.36 14.42 4.86
C ASN A 57 2.69 13.79 6.20
N VAL A 58 3.04 12.50 6.22
CA VAL A 58 3.48 11.82 7.45
C VAL A 58 4.78 12.42 7.95
N ASN A 59 5.75 12.67 7.07
CA ASN A 59 7.02 13.29 7.46
C ASN A 59 6.82 14.69 8.05
N LYS A 60 5.90 15.47 7.46
CA LYS A 60 5.54 16.80 7.96
C LYS A 60 4.82 16.73 9.31
N SER A 61 3.95 15.75 9.50
CA SER A 61 3.22 15.56 10.76
C SER A 61 4.11 15.03 11.88
N ASN A 62 5.00 14.08 11.57
CA ASN A 62 5.88 13.46 12.53
C ASN A 62 7.14 12.92 11.82
N LYS A 63 8.22 13.70 11.87
CA LYS A 63 9.50 13.42 11.20
C LYS A 63 10.18 12.12 11.67
N TYR A 64 9.78 11.57 12.82
CA TYR A 64 10.38 10.36 13.38
C TYR A 64 9.80 9.08 12.76
N PHE A 65 8.63 9.16 12.12
CA PHE A 65 7.87 7.99 11.71
C PHE A 65 8.61 7.13 10.68
N TRP A 66 9.06 7.71 9.56
CA TRP A 66 9.69 6.92 8.49
C TRP A 66 11.02 6.27 8.91
N PRO A 67 11.93 6.97 9.62
CA PRO A 67 13.13 6.32 10.16
C PRO A 67 12.80 5.15 11.09
N ALA A 68 11.81 5.32 11.99
CA ALA A 68 11.41 4.27 12.91
C ALA A 68 10.69 3.10 12.21
N LEU A 69 9.95 3.35 11.13
CA LEU A 69 9.35 2.27 10.33
C LEU A 69 10.42 1.36 9.71
N VAL A 70 11.50 1.94 9.20
CA VAL A 70 12.59 1.17 8.57
C VAL A 70 13.46 0.44 9.60
N SER A 71 13.63 1.04 10.78
CA SER A 71 14.47 0.52 11.87
C SER A 71 13.75 0.67 13.22
N PRO A 72 12.75 -0.18 13.51
CA PRO A 72 11.84 0.00 14.66
C PRO A 72 12.50 -0.14 16.03
N GLY A 73 13.53 -0.98 16.18
CA GLY A 73 14.20 -1.19 17.46
C GLY A 73 13.22 -1.48 18.60
N SER A 74 13.37 -0.77 19.73
CA SER A 74 12.51 -0.92 20.91
C SER A 74 11.16 -0.18 20.81
N VAL A 75 10.95 0.62 19.75
CA VAL A 75 9.76 1.47 19.60
C VAL A 75 8.46 0.66 19.56
N LEU A 76 8.50 -0.55 18.98
CA LEU A 76 7.33 -1.43 18.90
C LEU A 76 6.86 -1.96 20.26
N THR A 77 7.68 -1.84 21.30
CA THR A 77 7.36 -2.27 22.66
C THR A 77 7.29 -1.12 23.66
N ALA A 78 7.48 0.12 23.19
CA ALA A 78 7.51 1.30 24.05
C ALA A 78 6.14 1.53 24.72
N ARG A 79 6.18 2.15 25.90
CA ARG A 79 5.02 2.49 26.71
C ARG A 79 5.12 3.96 27.16
N PRO A 80 4.92 4.92 26.26
CA PRO A 80 4.99 6.33 26.61
C PRO A 80 3.87 6.69 27.61
N ALA A 81 4.22 7.44 28.66
CA ALA A 81 3.25 7.88 29.66
C ALA A 81 2.30 8.96 29.13
N SER A 82 2.77 9.76 28.16
CA SER A 82 2.00 10.78 27.45
C SER A 82 2.67 11.08 26.11
N TYR A 83 1.97 11.79 25.23
CA TYR A 83 2.50 12.27 23.96
C TYR A 83 1.89 13.63 23.59
N SER A 84 2.57 14.35 22.71
CA SER A 84 2.04 15.55 22.05
C SER A 84 2.11 15.41 20.53
N HIS A 85 1.41 16.27 19.80
CA HIS A 85 1.41 16.20 18.34
C HIS A 85 2.83 16.39 17.76
N GLY A 86 3.27 15.46 16.91
CA GLY A 86 4.59 15.45 16.29
C GLY A 86 5.74 15.00 17.20
N SER A 87 5.45 14.58 18.44
CA SER A 87 6.46 14.08 19.38
C SER A 87 7.01 12.71 18.99
N TYR A 88 8.13 12.33 19.60
CA TYR A 88 8.70 11.00 19.40
C TYR A 88 7.75 9.93 19.95
N GLU A 89 7.15 10.18 21.11
CA GLU A 89 6.18 9.30 21.78
C GLU A 89 4.90 9.09 20.94
N GLU A 90 4.44 10.13 20.23
CA GLU A 90 3.32 9.99 19.28
C GLU A 90 3.68 9.06 18.12
N MET A 91 4.93 9.12 17.65
CA MET A 91 5.42 8.18 16.63
C MET A 91 5.43 6.76 17.18
N GLU A 92 5.90 6.54 18.42
CA GLU A 92 5.95 5.20 18.99
C GLU A 92 4.57 4.53 19.00
N LEU A 93 3.54 5.27 19.42
CA LEU A 93 2.16 4.80 19.41
C LEU A 93 1.65 4.54 17.98
N LYS A 94 1.80 5.51 17.07
CA LYS A 94 1.33 5.36 15.68
C LYS A 94 2.01 4.19 14.97
N LEU A 95 3.30 4.00 15.22
CA LEU A 95 4.05 2.91 14.64
C LEU A 95 3.56 1.57 15.17
N GLN A 96 3.38 1.43 16.48
CA GLN A 96 2.82 0.20 17.08
C GLN A 96 1.46 -0.20 16.47
N TYR A 97 0.59 0.76 16.20
CA TYR A 97 -0.73 0.49 15.60
C TYR A 97 -0.72 0.13 14.11
N SER A 98 0.36 0.47 13.39
CA SER A 98 0.37 0.35 11.93
C SER A 98 1.50 -0.50 11.36
N TYR A 99 2.50 -0.86 12.17
CA TYR A 99 3.70 -1.55 11.72
C TYR A 99 3.39 -2.86 10.99
N GLU A 100 2.50 -3.68 11.55
CA GLU A 100 2.10 -4.96 10.93
C GLU A 100 1.54 -4.75 9.53
N ALA A 101 0.68 -3.75 9.30
CA ALA A 101 0.13 -3.47 7.97
C ALA A 101 1.22 -3.10 6.94
N TRP A 102 2.29 -2.44 7.37
CA TRP A 102 3.44 -2.13 6.50
C TRP A 102 4.33 -3.35 6.25
N GLU A 103 4.49 -4.22 7.24
CA GLU A 103 5.30 -5.43 7.17
C GLU A 103 4.62 -6.52 6.32
N GLU A 104 3.31 -6.67 6.46
CA GLU A 104 2.48 -7.59 5.68
C GLU A 104 2.35 -7.18 4.20
N THR A 105 2.68 -5.92 3.86
CA THR A 105 2.62 -5.42 2.48
C THR A 105 3.99 -5.56 1.81
N PRO A 106 4.20 -6.53 0.89
CA PRO A 106 5.50 -6.78 0.30
C PRO A 106 6.07 -5.55 -0.41
N GLY A 107 7.32 -5.20 -0.09
CA GLY A 107 8.04 -4.08 -0.70
C GLY A 107 7.72 -2.69 -0.14
N ALA A 108 6.74 -2.54 0.77
CA ALA A 108 6.36 -1.24 1.30
C ALA A 108 7.48 -0.60 2.14
N ILE A 109 8.09 -1.36 3.07
CA ILE A 109 9.21 -0.87 3.89
C ILE A 109 10.45 -0.59 3.02
N ASP A 110 10.70 -1.41 2.00
CA ASP A 110 11.81 -1.18 1.06
C ASP A 110 11.63 0.09 0.24
N TRP A 111 10.40 0.39 -0.18
CA TRP A 111 10.08 1.65 -0.85
C TRP A 111 10.38 2.86 0.04
N VAL A 112 9.99 2.80 1.32
CA VAL A 112 10.30 3.86 2.31
C VAL A 112 11.82 3.99 2.51
N ARG A 113 12.53 2.87 2.66
CA ARG A 113 13.99 2.84 2.79
C ARG A 113 14.68 3.50 1.60
N GLN A 114 14.25 3.20 0.38
CA GLN A 114 14.76 3.86 -0.82
C GLN A 114 14.47 5.36 -0.84
N LYS A 115 13.30 5.78 -0.35
CA LYS A 115 12.94 7.20 -0.28
C LYS A 115 13.76 8.00 0.73
N LEU A 116 14.14 7.40 1.85
CA LEU A 116 14.99 8.05 2.87
C LEU A 116 16.45 8.20 2.42
N ASN A 117 16.91 7.35 1.49
CA ASN A 117 18.28 7.36 0.98
C ASN A 117 18.49 8.29 -0.24
N ARG A 118 17.43 8.98 -0.70
CA ARG A 118 17.47 9.94 -1.81
C ARG A 118 17.48 11.37 -1.28
#